data_AF-A0A3A5VLT9-F1
#
_entry.id   AF-A0A3A5VLT9-F1
#
_cell.length_a   1.000
_cell.length_b   1.000
_cell.length_c   1.000
_cell.angle_alpha   90.00
_cell.angle_beta   90.00
_cell.angle_gamma   90.00
#
_symmetry.space_group_name_H-M   'P 1'
#
loop_
_entity.id
_entity.type
_entity.pdbx_description
1 polymer ?
#
loop_
_entity_poly.entity_id
_entity_poly.type
_entity_poly.pdbx_seq_one_letter_code
_entity_poly.pdbx_strand_id
1 'polypeptide(L)'
;MANYRVYRYRLEGIEFWKYPGDVFLEWLEIFEGTYDATNFARLEEGKNPLRTIISCKPWIVDGRVVGFEIIGEAFLWNQVRRTAMALHKMCIGELEPKDVLSAKLNPQVEYDFGVAPSDWLILWGVDWDEIPLPESLTEIRCFSAPPQGAAVERTMRKRWREGARHEMKSLLYSQWAELGKLPRVRHRELVD
;
A
#
# COMPACT_ATOMS: atom_id res chain seq x y z
N MET A 1 -18.21 -12.64 5.06
CA MET A 1 -16.85 -12.16 5.44
C MET A 1 -16.32 -11.42 4.22
N ALA A 2 -15.46 -10.40 4.37
CA ALA A 2 -14.88 -9.76 3.19
C ALA A 2 -14.10 -10.77 2.34
N ASN A 3 -14.24 -10.70 1.01
CA ASN A 3 -13.56 -11.56 0.05
C ASN A 3 -12.07 -11.24 0.00
N TYR A 4 -11.74 -9.95 -0.13
CA TYR A 4 -10.38 -9.45 -0.06
C TYR A 4 -10.35 -8.00 0.38
N ARG A 5 -9.15 -7.54 0.74
CA ARG A 5 -8.84 -6.16 1.10
C ARG A 5 -7.73 -5.66 0.20
N VAL A 6 -7.84 -4.42 -0.23
CA VAL A 6 -6.83 -3.71 -1.01
C VAL A 6 -6.18 -2.70 -0.10
N TYR A 7 -4.87 -2.79 0.07
CA TYR A 7 -4.07 -1.78 0.75
C TYR A 7 -3.12 -1.11 -0.25
N ARG A 8 -2.89 0.18 -0.05
CA ARG A 8 -1.84 0.93 -0.75
C ARG A 8 -0.88 1.50 0.28
N TYR A 9 0.41 1.47 -0.03
CA TYR A 9 1.44 2.06 0.82
C TYR A 9 2.33 2.99 0.01
N ARG A 10 2.44 4.26 0.41
CA ARG A 10 3.30 5.26 -0.26
C ARG A 10 4.73 5.21 0.30
N LEU A 11 5.60 4.44 -0.34
CA LEU A 11 6.99 4.24 0.12
C LEU A 11 7.82 5.53 0.08
N GLU A 12 7.50 6.48 -0.81
CA GLU A 12 8.17 7.79 -0.89
C GLU A 12 8.16 8.58 0.41
N GLY A 13 7.18 8.30 1.28
CA GLY A 13 7.08 8.93 2.59
C GLY A 13 8.10 8.42 3.62
N ILE A 14 8.72 7.27 3.36
CA ILE A 14 9.79 6.72 4.19
C ILE A 14 11.11 7.43 3.84
N GLU A 15 11.89 7.77 4.87
CA GLU A 15 13.18 8.42 4.67
C GLU A 15 14.14 7.52 3.89
N PHE A 16 14.93 8.12 3.01
CA PHE A 16 15.89 7.43 2.12
C PHE A 16 15.32 6.43 1.12
N TRP A 17 14.00 6.25 1.02
CA TRP A 17 13.43 5.43 -0.04
C TRP A 17 13.81 5.99 -1.42
N LYS A 18 14.20 5.08 -2.31
CA LYS A 18 14.43 5.32 -3.74
C LYS A 18 13.80 4.17 -4.51
N TYR A 19 13.13 4.50 -5.61
CA TYR A 19 12.60 3.48 -6.50
C TYR A 19 13.76 2.65 -7.08
N PRO A 20 13.75 1.31 -6.93
CA PRO A 20 14.87 0.47 -7.35
C PRO A 20 14.85 0.13 -8.86
N GLY A 21 13.89 0.67 -9.63
CA GLY A 21 13.77 0.39 -11.06
C GLY A 21 13.02 -0.92 -11.33
N ASP A 22 13.35 -1.57 -12.44
CA ASP A 22 12.61 -2.72 -12.98
C ASP A 22 12.55 -3.92 -12.01
N VAL A 23 13.57 -4.09 -11.17
CA VAL A 23 13.63 -5.17 -10.15
C VAL A 23 12.54 -5.05 -9.08
N PHE A 24 11.86 -3.89 -8.98
CA PHE A 24 10.84 -3.70 -7.96
C PHE A 24 9.67 -4.67 -8.10
N LEU A 25 9.30 -5.03 -9.34
CA LEU A 25 8.22 -5.98 -9.59
C LEU A 25 8.56 -7.36 -9.00
N GLU A 26 9.77 -7.85 -9.27
CA GLU A 26 10.26 -9.14 -8.75
C GLU A 26 10.25 -9.16 -7.21
N TRP A 27 10.61 -8.04 -6.57
CA TRP A 27 10.59 -7.93 -5.11
C TRP A 27 9.19 -7.99 -4.52
N LEU A 28 8.19 -7.43 -5.22
CA LEU A 28 6.80 -7.47 -4.79
C LEU A 28 6.19 -8.87 -4.95
N GLU A 29 6.57 -9.59 -6.01
CA GLU A 29 6.12 -10.96 -6.28
C GLU A 29 6.57 -11.95 -5.19
N ILE A 30 7.65 -11.66 -4.46
CA ILE A 30 8.05 -12.43 -3.27
C ILE A 30 6.88 -12.55 -2.29
N PHE A 31 6.00 -11.56 -2.18
CA PHE A 31 4.91 -11.56 -1.21
C PHE A 31 3.63 -12.26 -1.70
N GLU A 32 3.53 -12.66 -2.97
CA GLU A 32 2.32 -13.26 -3.54
C GLU A 32 2.17 -14.75 -3.12
N GLY A 33 0.92 -15.24 -3.12
CA GLY A 33 0.56 -16.61 -2.77
C GLY A 33 0.16 -16.82 -1.30
N THR A 34 -0.04 -18.08 -0.92
CA THR A 34 -0.42 -18.49 0.45
C THR A 34 0.81 -18.94 1.24
N TYR A 35 1.06 -18.32 2.40
CA TYR A 35 2.20 -18.64 3.24
C TYR A 35 1.95 -18.27 4.71
N ASP A 36 2.81 -18.76 5.60
CA ASP A 36 2.82 -18.38 7.01
C ASP A 36 3.44 -16.97 7.15
N ALA A 37 2.63 -15.99 7.53
CA ALA A 37 3.03 -14.59 7.57
C ALA A 37 3.62 -14.16 8.93
N THR A 38 4.05 -15.10 9.79
CA THR A 38 4.57 -14.81 11.14
C THR A 38 5.70 -13.79 11.13
N ASN A 39 6.73 -13.98 10.29
CA ASN A 39 7.86 -13.04 10.16
C ASN A 39 7.46 -11.67 9.58
N PHE A 40 6.31 -11.59 8.93
CA PHE A 40 5.80 -10.37 8.34
C PHE A 40 4.74 -9.71 9.20
N ALA A 41 4.42 -10.20 10.40
CA ALA A 41 3.33 -9.66 11.19
C ALA A 41 3.69 -9.58 12.68
N ARG A 42 2.83 -8.93 13.46
CA ARG A 42 2.74 -9.21 14.89
C ARG A 42 1.66 -10.25 15.08
N LEU A 43 2.05 -11.46 15.47
CA LEU A 43 1.10 -12.53 15.72
C LEU A 43 0.35 -12.26 17.04
N GLU A 44 -0.97 -12.31 16.96
CA GLU A 44 -1.85 -12.28 18.14
C GLU A 44 -2.07 -13.71 18.62
N GLU A 45 -2.21 -13.90 19.94
CA GLU A 45 -2.39 -15.21 20.55
C GLU A 45 -3.60 -15.95 19.95
N GLY A 46 -3.39 -17.22 19.58
CA GLY A 46 -4.43 -18.09 19.02
C GLY A 46 -4.84 -17.80 17.57
N LYS A 47 -4.20 -16.85 16.86
CA LYS A 47 -4.52 -16.62 15.44
C LYS A 47 -3.72 -17.53 14.51
N ASN A 48 -4.40 -18.08 13.51
CA ASN A 48 -3.74 -18.77 12.40
C ASN A 48 -2.88 -17.76 11.61
N PRO A 49 -1.57 -18.02 11.39
CA PRO A 49 -0.69 -17.12 10.66
C PRO A 49 -0.79 -17.26 9.13
N LEU A 50 -1.43 -18.30 8.59
CA LEU A 50 -1.56 -18.50 7.15
C LEU A 50 -2.35 -17.37 6.50
N ARG A 51 -1.78 -16.74 5.46
CA ARG A 51 -2.41 -15.67 4.70
C ARG A 51 -2.20 -15.87 3.22
N THR A 52 -3.20 -15.50 2.44
CA THR A 52 -3.17 -15.49 0.98
C THR A 52 -3.08 -14.06 0.48
N ILE A 53 -1.99 -13.75 -0.21
CA ILE A 53 -1.81 -12.50 -0.96
C ILE A 53 -2.09 -12.81 -2.43
N ILE A 54 -3.15 -12.19 -2.96
CA ILE A 54 -3.63 -12.38 -4.33
C ILE A 54 -2.70 -11.68 -5.32
N SER A 55 -2.30 -10.45 -4.99
CA SER A 55 -1.36 -9.68 -5.82
C SER A 55 -0.63 -8.62 -5.02
N CYS A 56 0.60 -8.32 -5.43
CA CYS A 56 1.39 -7.22 -4.89
C CYS A 56 2.09 -6.52 -6.06
N LYS A 57 1.67 -5.30 -6.40
CA LYS A 57 2.10 -4.61 -7.64
C LYS A 57 2.53 -3.16 -7.36
N PRO A 58 3.38 -2.57 -8.23
CA PRO A 58 3.77 -1.17 -8.07
C PRO A 58 2.55 -0.25 -8.09
N TRP A 59 2.48 0.68 -7.13
CA TRP A 59 1.47 1.73 -7.16
C TRP A 59 2.00 2.90 -7.98
N ILE A 60 1.41 3.09 -9.16
CA ILE A 60 1.80 4.12 -10.12
C ILE A 60 0.81 5.28 -10.04
N VAL A 61 1.36 6.49 -9.93
CA VAL A 61 0.62 7.76 -9.95
C VAL A 61 1.34 8.69 -10.91
N ASP A 62 0.63 9.14 -11.95
CA ASP A 62 1.19 10.03 -12.99
C ASP A 62 2.51 9.49 -13.60
N GLY A 63 2.50 8.21 -14.00
CA GLY A 63 3.66 7.52 -14.59
C GLY A 63 4.81 7.23 -13.63
N ARG A 64 4.71 7.61 -12.35
CA ARG A 64 5.74 7.43 -11.32
C ARG A 64 5.33 6.37 -10.30
N VAL A 65 6.24 5.46 -9.97
CA VAL A 65 6.05 4.51 -8.87
C VAL A 65 6.19 5.25 -7.54
N VAL A 66 5.12 5.30 -6.76
CA VAL A 66 5.08 5.97 -5.44
C VAL A 66 5.15 5.00 -4.27
N GLY A 67 4.99 3.70 -4.54
CA GLY A 67 4.97 2.64 -3.55
C GLY A 67 4.35 1.38 -4.13
N PHE A 68 3.49 0.69 -3.36
CA PHE A 68 2.87 -0.56 -3.79
C PHE A 68 1.40 -0.67 -3.40
N GLU A 69 0.66 -1.48 -4.15
CA GLU A 69 -0.67 -1.99 -3.83
C GLU A 69 -0.56 -3.47 -3.50
N ILE A 70 -1.23 -3.90 -2.43
CA ILE A 70 -1.29 -5.30 -2.02
C ILE A 70 -2.75 -5.72 -1.80
N ILE A 71 -3.12 -6.83 -2.41
CA ILE A 71 -4.46 -7.42 -2.34
C ILE A 71 -4.34 -8.77 -1.66
N GLY A 72 -5.17 -9.02 -0.65
CA GLY A 72 -5.18 -10.30 0.07
C GLY A 72 -6.51 -10.56 0.76
N GLU A 73 -6.80 -11.83 1.01
CA GLU A 73 -8.06 -12.26 1.64
C GLU A 73 -8.18 -11.69 3.06
N ALA A 74 -7.09 -11.74 3.81
CA ALA A 74 -6.96 -11.15 5.14
C ALA A 74 -5.52 -10.72 5.40
N PHE A 75 -5.33 -9.87 6.42
CA PHE A 75 -4.01 -9.43 6.86
C PHE A 75 -3.90 -9.56 8.38
N LEU A 76 -2.72 -9.96 8.86
CA LEU A 76 -2.37 -9.94 10.28
C LEU A 76 -2.00 -8.52 10.73
N TRP A 77 -1.91 -8.33 12.05
CA TRP A 77 -1.53 -7.04 12.61
C TRP A 77 -0.14 -6.60 12.13
N ASN A 78 -0.05 -5.36 11.64
CA ASN A 78 1.14 -4.76 11.03
C ASN A 78 1.68 -5.45 9.77
N GLN A 79 0.95 -6.40 9.15
CA GLN A 79 1.47 -7.17 8.03
C GLN A 79 1.98 -6.29 6.88
N VAL A 80 1.12 -5.41 6.38
CA VAL A 80 1.45 -4.51 5.27
C VAL A 80 2.59 -3.54 5.62
N ARG A 81 2.68 -3.11 6.89
CA ARG A 81 3.73 -2.19 7.36
C ARG A 81 5.10 -2.86 7.50
N ARG A 82 5.13 -4.15 7.82
CA ARG A 82 6.36 -4.96 7.84
C ARG A 82 6.80 -5.33 6.43
N THR A 83 5.86 -5.64 5.52
CA THR A 83 6.14 -5.74 4.07
C THR A 83 6.75 -4.45 3.53
N ALA A 84 6.17 -3.29 3.86
CA ALA A 84 6.72 -1.99 3.47
C ALA A 84 8.15 -1.75 4.00
N MET A 85 8.43 -2.20 5.22
CA MET A 85 9.77 -2.08 5.80
C MET A 85 10.78 -3.03 5.13
N ALA A 86 10.39 -4.27 4.82
CA ALA A 86 11.23 -5.20 4.06
C ALA A 86 11.60 -4.61 2.69
N LEU A 87 10.61 -4.08 1.95
CA LEU A 87 10.83 -3.40 0.67
C LEU A 87 11.76 -2.19 0.82
N HIS A 88 11.56 -1.37 1.86
CA HIS A 88 12.41 -0.20 2.13
C HIS A 88 13.86 -0.61 2.42
N LYS A 89 14.08 -1.60 3.29
CA LYS A 89 15.42 -2.12 3.60
C LYS A 89 16.14 -2.67 2.37
N MET A 90 15.41 -3.34 1.46
CA MET A 90 15.98 -3.75 0.16
C MET A 90 16.37 -2.54 -0.70
N CYS A 91 15.56 -1.49 -0.73
CA CYS A 91 15.85 -0.27 -1.51
C CYS A 91 17.11 0.46 -1.02
N ILE A 92 17.45 0.37 0.28
CA ILE A 92 18.64 1.03 0.86
C ILE A 92 19.83 0.08 1.02
N GLY A 93 19.72 -1.18 0.58
CA GLY A 93 20.79 -2.17 0.63
C GLY A 93 21.07 -2.76 2.02
N GLU A 94 20.16 -2.58 2.98
CA GLU A 94 20.25 -3.22 4.30
C GLU A 94 19.77 -4.68 4.29
N LEU A 95 19.12 -5.11 3.21
CA LEU A 95 18.50 -6.41 3.07
C LEU A 95 18.58 -6.89 1.63
N GLU A 96 18.92 -8.16 1.40
CA GLU A 96 18.87 -8.74 0.06
C GLU A 96 17.52 -9.43 -0.19
N PRO A 97 17.01 -9.49 -1.43
CA PRO A 97 15.74 -10.16 -1.75
C PRO A 97 15.69 -11.64 -1.31
N LYS A 98 16.84 -12.33 -1.35
CA LYS A 98 16.96 -13.71 -0.86
C LYS A 98 16.68 -13.84 0.64
N ASP A 99 16.94 -12.82 1.43
CA ASP A 99 16.71 -12.83 2.88
C ASP A 99 15.21 -12.73 3.16
N VAL A 100 14.50 -11.87 2.42
CA VAL A 100 13.03 -11.77 2.47
C VAL A 100 12.39 -13.08 2.05
N LEU A 101 12.87 -13.66 0.95
CA LEU A 101 12.38 -14.95 0.47
C LEU A 101 12.63 -16.06 1.50
N SER A 102 13.82 -16.10 2.10
CA SER A 102 14.16 -17.06 3.16
C SER A 102 13.24 -16.92 4.37
N ALA A 103 12.97 -15.68 4.82
CA ALA A 103 12.07 -15.42 5.93
C ALA A 103 10.61 -15.83 5.63
N LYS A 104 10.19 -15.77 4.36
CA LYS A 104 8.88 -16.28 3.90
C LYS A 104 8.82 -17.81 3.88
N LEU A 105 9.88 -18.46 3.42
CA LEU A 105 9.93 -19.92 3.29
C LEU A 105 10.21 -20.62 4.62
N ASN A 106 10.83 -19.94 5.58
CA ASN A 106 11.22 -20.49 6.87
C ASN A 106 10.56 -19.71 8.03
N PRO A 107 9.23 -19.79 8.21
CA PRO A 107 8.51 -19.01 9.23
C PRO A 107 8.92 -19.35 10.68
N GLN A 108 9.58 -20.48 10.89
CA GLN A 108 10.08 -20.93 12.20
C GLN A 108 11.40 -20.25 12.59
N VAL A 109 12.08 -19.62 11.64
CA VAL A 109 13.29 -18.82 11.89
C VAL A 109 12.84 -17.37 12.01
N GLU A 110 12.92 -16.82 13.21
CA GLU A 110 12.47 -15.46 13.49
C GLU A 110 13.26 -14.43 12.66
N TYR A 111 12.54 -13.53 12.01
CA TYR A 111 13.11 -12.41 11.27
C TYR A 111 12.33 -11.13 11.53
N ASP A 112 12.99 -10.10 12.07
CA ASP A 112 12.37 -8.80 12.32
C ASP A 112 12.78 -7.76 11.26
N PHE A 113 11.87 -7.50 10.34
CA PHE A 113 12.04 -6.40 9.38
C PHE A 113 11.94 -5.02 10.04
N GLY A 114 11.31 -4.90 11.21
CA GLY A 114 10.83 -3.64 11.77
C GLY A 114 9.46 -3.24 11.19
N VAL A 115 8.92 -2.11 11.63
CA VAL A 115 7.55 -1.69 11.27
C VAL A 115 7.60 -0.29 10.63
N ALA A 116 7.19 -0.17 9.37
CA ALA A 116 7.16 1.11 8.67
C ALA A 116 6.12 2.07 9.29
N PRO A 117 6.24 3.40 9.14
CA PRO A 117 5.26 4.37 9.66
C PRO A 117 3.82 4.07 9.19
N SER A 118 2.83 4.35 10.04
CA SER A 118 1.41 4.16 9.66
C SER A 118 0.88 5.26 8.74
N ASP A 119 1.52 6.44 8.74
CA ASP A 119 1.10 7.62 7.97
C ASP A 119 0.90 7.34 6.48
N TRP A 120 1.64 6.36 5.95
CA TRP A 120 1.72 6.08 4.52
C TRP A 120 0.88 4.88 4.09
N LEU A 121 0.10 4.29 5.00
CA LEU A 121 -0.79 3.15 4.72
C LEU A 121 -2.22 3.62 4.49
N ILE A 122 -2.84 3.15 3.41
CA ILE A 122 -4.25 3.33 3.11
C ILE A 122 -4.90 1.95 3.01
N LEU A 123 -6.00 1.74 3.74
CA LEU A 123 -6.99 0.73 3.37
C LEU A 123 -7.77 1.31 2.18
N TRP A 124 -7.49 0.83 0.98
CA TRP A 124 -8.08 1.36 -0.25
C TRP A 124 -9.47 0.82 -0.50
N GLY A 125 -9.68 -0.47 -0.23
CA GLY A 125 -10.95 -1.11 -0.49
C GLY A 125 -11.14 -2.40 0.29
N VAL A 126 -12.40 -2.77 0.49
CA VAL A 126 -12.82 -4.06 1.01
C VAL A 126 -13.91 -4.59 0.09
N ASP A 127 -13.69 -5.79 -0.44
CA ASP A 127 -14.65 -6.45 -1.33
C ASP A 127 -15.57 -7.39 -0.55
N TRP A 128 -16.85 -7.40 -0.93
CA TRP A 128 -17.89 -8.28 -0.41
C TRP A 128 -18.80 -8.71 -1.55
N ASP A 129 -19.34 -9.93 -1.49
CA ASP A 129 -20.22 -10.47 -2.54
C ASP A 129 -21.39 -9.53 -2.91
N GLU A 130 -21.98 -8.89 -1.91
CA GLU A 130 -23.13 -7.99 -2.07
C GLU A 130 -22.73 -6.56 -2.45
N ILE A 131 -21.48 -6.19 -2.19
CA ILE A 131 -20.96 -4.82 -2.36
C ILE A 131 -19.54 -4.94 -2.95
N PRO A 132 -19.44 -5.24 -4.25
CA PRO A 132 -18.14 -5.36 -4.90
C PRO A 132 -17.43 -4.02 -4.90
N LEU A 133 -16.10 -4.04 -4.93
CA LEU A 133 -15.33 -2.81 -5.04
C LEU A 133 -15.61 -2.10 -6.37
N PRO A 134 -16.02 -0.82 -6.35
CA PRO A 134 -16.26 -0.08 -7.58
C PRO A 134 -14.94 0.16 -8.31
N GLU A 135 -15.00 0.18 -9.64
CA GLU A 135 -13.86 0.60 -10.45
C GLU A 135 -13.51 2.06 -10.12
N SER A 136 -12.21 2.34 -10.00
CA SER A 136 -11.73 3.71 -9.79
C SER A 136 -11.98 4.52 -11.05
N LEU A 137 -13.00 5.39 -11.03
CA LEU A 137 -13.41 6.19 -12.20
C LEU A 137 -12.47 7.36 -12.51
N THR A 138 -11.57 7.68 -11.58
CA THR A 138 -10.66 8.83 -11.69
C THR A 138 -9.21 8.40 -11.52
N GLU A 139 -8.37 8.86 -12.45
CA GLU A 139 -6.93 8.75 -12.32
C GLU A 139 -6.43 9.60 -11.16
N ILE A 140 -5.64 8.98 -10.27
CA ILE A 140 -4.95 9.71 -9.21
C ILE A 140 -3.82 10.50 -9.85
N ARG A 141 -3.85 11.83 -9.74
CA ARG A 141 -2.82 12.73 -10.30
C ARG A 141 -2.23 13.70 -9.27
N CYS A 142 -2.66 13.63 -8.00
CA CYS A 142 -2.45 14.71 -7.03
C CYS A 142 -1.25 14.54 -6.08
N PHE A 143 -0.26 13.70 -6.42
CA PHE A 143 0.89 13.46 -5.54
C PHE A 143 2.12 14.21 -5.99
N SER A 144 2.64 15.10 -5.13
CA SER A 144 3.95 15.71 -5.37
C SER A 144 5.08 14.69 -5.22
N ALA A 145 6.14 14.85 -6.02
CA ALA A 145 7.35 14.04 -5.88
C ALA A 145 8.17 14.52 -4.66
N PRO A 146 8.85 13.60 -3.95
CA PRO A 146 9.76 14.00 -2.87
C PRO A 146 10.87 14.91 -3.41
N PRO A 147 11.30 15.93 -2.64
CA PRO A 147 12.41 16.78 -3.06
C PRO A 147 13.70 15.93 -3.18
N GLN A 148 14.44 16.12 -4.27
CA GLN A 148 15.68 15.41 -4.58
C GLN A 148 16.85 16.39 -4.77
N GLY A 149 18.08 15.90 -4.56
CA GLY A 149 19.32 16.65 -4.83
C GLY A 149 20.17 16.94 -3.59
N ALA A 150 21.44 17.27 -3.81
CA ALA A 150 22.43 17.51 -2.74
C ALA A 150 22.14 18.78 -1.91
N ALA A 151 21.40 19.72 -2.48
CA ALA A 151 21.02 20.99 -1.85
C ALA A 151 19.63 20.95 -1.18
N VAL A 152 18.99 19.78 -1.05
CA VAL A 152 17.70 19.68 -0.36
C VAL A 152 17.92 19.95 1.13
N GLU A 153 17.43 21.10 1.58
CA GLU A 153 17.44 21.46 2.98
C GLU A 153 16.64 20.41 3.79
N ARG A 154 17.18 19.99 4.94
CA ARG A 154 16.53 19.01 5.82
C ARG A 154 15.08 19.38 6.15
N THR A 155 14.80 20.67 6.30
CA THR A 155 13.45 21.18 6.61
C THR A 155 12.48 21.04 5.43
N MET A 156 12.97 21.08 4.19
CA MET A 156 12.16 20.92 2.98
C MET A 156 11.53 19.54 2.93
N ARG A 157 12.29 18.47 3.22
CA ARG A 157 11.76 17.10 3.27
C ARG A 157 10.71 16.92 4.37
N LYS A 158 10.90 17.58 5.52
CA LYS A 158 9.88 17.59 6.60
C LYS A 158 8.59 18.24 6.11
N ARG A 159 8.66 19.44 5.53
CA ARG A 159 7.49 20.16 5.01
C ARG A 159 6.80 19.39 3.88
N TRP A 160 7.58 18.79 2.97
CA TRP A 160 7.04 17.93 1.92
C TRP A 160 6.28 16.74 2.50
N ARG A 161 6.80 16.05 3.53
CA ARG A 161 6.07 14.95 4.18
C ARG A 161 4.75 15.41 4.79
N GLU A 162 4.69 16.58 5.43
CA GLU A 162 3.41 17.12 5.90
C GLU A 162 2.42 17.35 4.74
N GLY A 163 2.88 17.95 3.64
CA GLY A 163 2.08 18.10 2.42
C GLY A 163 1.62 16.75 1.85
N ALA A 164 2.51 15.77 1.75
CA ALA A 164 2.22 14.44 1.24
C ALA A 164 1.18 13.68 2.10
N ARG A 165 1.15 13.89 3.41
CA ARG A 165 0.07 13.37 4.27
C ARG A 165 -1.27 14.01 3.95
N HIS A 166 -1.29 15.32 3.72
CA HIS A 166 -2.50 16.02 3.28
C HIS A 166 -2.96 15.55 1.89
N GLU A 167 -2.05 15.26 0.98
CA GLU A 167 -2.36 14.67 -0.33
C GLU A 167 -3.05 13.30 -0.18
N MET A 168 -2.53 12.42 0.68
CA MET A 168 -3.14 11.10 0.94
C MET A 168 -4.54 11.22 1.56
N LYS A 169 -4.73 12.17 2.49
CA LYS A 169 -6.05 12.45 3.07
C LYS A 169 -7.01 13.03 2.02
N SER A 170 -6.53 13.93 1.17
CA SER A 170 -7.32 14.57 0.11
C SER A 170 -7.74 13.56 -0.95
N LEU A 171 -6.88 12.59 -1.28
CA LEU A 171 -7.20 11.47 -2.15
C LEU A 171 -8.43 10.71 -1.61
N LEU A 172 -8.41 10.32 -0.34
CA LEU A 172 -9.53 9.59 0.27
C LEU A 172 -10.84 10.37 0.22
N TYR A 173 -10.82 11.67 0.55
CA TYR A 173 -12.03 12.50 0.47
C TYR A 173 -12.52 12.67 -0.95
N SER A 174 -11.62 12.82 -1.93
CA SER A 174 -11.99 12.98 -3.34
C SER A 174 -12.67 11.72 -3.87
N GLN A 175 -12.11 10.54 -3.55
CA GLN A 175 -12.70 9.25 -3.92
C GLN A 175 -14.06 9.04 -3.26
N TRP A 176 -14.20 9.40 -1.97
CA TRP A 176 -15.50 9.28 -1.30
C TRP A 176 -16.54 10.25 -1.87
N ALA A 177 -16.15 11.48 -2.21
CA ALA A 177 -17.04 12.44 -2.86
C ALA A 177 -17.56 11.95 -4.22
N GLU A 178 -16.77 11.16 -4.95
CA GLU A 178 -17.20 10.53 -6.20
C GLU A 178 -18.26 9.45 -5.98
N LEU A 179 -18.09 8.61 -4.96
CA LEU A 179 -19.09 7.58 -4.59
C LEU A 179 -20.43 8.20 -4.16
N GLY A 180 -20.42 9.42 -3.62
CA GLY A 180 -21.62 10.14 -3.21
C GLY A 180 -22.44 10.75 -4.35
N LYS A 181 -22.03 10.62 -5.61
CA LYS A 181 -22.77 11.14 -6.77
C LYS A 181 -24.05 10.33 -6.98
N LEU A 182 -25.20 10.88 -6.59
CA LEU A 182 -26.52 10.27 -6.82
C LEU A 182 -26.86 10.23 -8.33
N PRO A 183 -27.58 9.19 -8.80
CA PRO A 183 -28.09 9.17 -10.16
C PRO A 183 -28.94 10.41 -10.45
N ARG A 184 -28.75 11.05 -11.61
CA ARG A 184 -29.63 12.15 -12.02
C ARG A 184 -31.02 11.59 -12.32
N VAL A 185 -31.93 11.69 -11.34
CA VAL A 185 -33.35 11.43 -11.58
C VAL A 185 -33.91 12.63 -12.34
N ARG A 186 -34.17 12.47 -13.64
CA ARG A 186 -35.02 13.43 -14.37
C ARG A 186 -36.45 13.21 -13.91
N HIS A 187 -37.03 14.19 -13.22
CA HIS A 187 -38.49 14.21 -13.07
C HIS A 187 -39.09 14.28 -14.48
N ARG A 188 -39.97 13.31 -14.80
CA ARG A 188 -40.80 13.43 -16.01
C ARG A 188 -41.68 14.66 -15.80
N GLU A 189 -41.50 15.67 -16.64
CA GLU A 189 -42.49 16.74 -16.75
C GLU A 189 -43.82 16.08 -17.13
N LEU A 190 -44.82 16.25 -16.28
CA LEU A 190 -46.19 15.87 -16.60
C LEU A 190 -46.59 16.74 -17.79
N VAL A 191 -46.80 16.09 -18.93
CA VAL A 191 -47.36 16.74 -20.11
C VAL A 191 -48.86 16.90 -19.84
N ASP A 192 -49.29 18.16 -19.69
CA ASP A 192 -50.70 18.56 -19.62
C ASP A 192 -51.46 18.25 -20.92
#